data_AF-A0A522VI97-F1
#
_entry.id   AF-A0A522VI97-F1
#
_cell.length_a   1.000
_cell.length_b   1.000
_cell.length_c   1.000
_cell.angle_alpha   90.00
_cell.angle_beta   90.00
_cell.angle_gamma   90.00
#
_symmetry.space_group_name_H-M   'P 1'
#
loop_
_entity.id
_entity.type
_entity.pdbx_description
1 polymer ?
#
loop_
_entity_poly.entity_id
_entity_poly.type
_entity_poly.pdbx_seq_one_letter_code
_entity_poly.pdbx_strand_id
1 'polypeptide(L)'
;MRKFSCFMAVLAALAAPAALAHSGAQSAAGIVAGFIHPFTGLDHLAAMVAVGLWAALAAPQRVWSLPVAFVLVMALGAALGVAGVSPPDMEIGIAASVLLLGGLLAAMARLPLSSAVALVGLFALLHGFAHGREMAADADFAVYAAGFVAATGMLHLFGIGLGRLLLRAPVLYRGAGGLIGAWGVYLLMAPG
;
A
#
# COMPACT_ATOMS: atom_id res chain seq x y z
N MET A 1 -9.62 -33.95 44.85
CA MET A 1 -9.66 -32.55 44.35
C MET A 1 -8.27 -32.03 43.96
N ARG A 2 -7.28 -31.98 44.85
CA ARG A 2 -5.90 -31.48 44.54
C ARG A 2 -5.18 -32.17 43.36
N LYS A 3 -5.32 -33.49 43.20
CA LYS A 3 -4.67 -34.25 42.09
C LYS A 3 -5.22 -33.90 40.71
N PHE A 4 -6.51 -33.54 40.61
CA PHE A 4 -7.16 -33.13 39.36
C PHE A 4 -6.74 -31.72 38.94
N SER A 5 -6.54 -30.79 39.91
CA SER A 5 -6.01 -29.45 39.63
C SER A 5 -4.56 -29.47 39.15
N CYS A 6 -3.70 -30.35 39.68
CA CYS A 6 -2.33 -30.49 39.15
C CYS A 6 -2.31 -31.04 37.72
N PHE A 7 -3.20 -31.99 37.39
CA PHE A 7 -3.28 -32.55 36.03
C PHE A 7 -3.76 -31.51 35.00
N MET A 8 -4.78 -30.72 35.35
CA MET A 8 -5.25 -29.60 34.52
C MET A 8 -4.18 -28.50 34.37
N ALA A 9 -3.43 -28.18 35.43
CA ALA A 9 -2.35 -27.20 35.37
C ALA A 9 -1.18 -27.67 34.47
N VAL A 10 -0.84 -28.96 34.50
CA VAL A 10 0.19 -29.54 33.62
C VAL A 10 -0.27 -29.56 32.15
N LEU A 11 -1.54 -29.90 31.89
CA LEU A 11 -2.10 -29.83 30.53
C LEU A 11 -2.15 -28.39 30.00
N ALA A 12 -2.52 -27.41 30.83
CA ALA A 12 -2.49 -26.00 30.48
C ALA A 12 -1.05 -25.49 30.21
N ALA A 13 -0.07 -25.93 31.01
CA ALA A 13 1.33 -25.59 30.82
C ALA A 13 1.95 -26.23 29.56
N LEU A 14 1.46 -27.39 29.13
CA LEU A 14 1.87 -28.05 27.88
C LEU A 14 1.16 -27.47 26.64
N ALA A 15 -0.02 -26.88 26.80
CA ALA A 15 -0.77 -26.23 25.73
C ALA A 15 -0.30 -24.78 25.45
N ALA A 16 0.26 -24.08 26.45
CA ALA A 16 0.71 -22.70 26.29
C ALA A 16 1.80 -22.50 25.21
N PRO A 17 2.84 -23.36 25.08
CA PRO A 17 3.84 -23.24 24.01
C PRO A 17 3.26 -23.48 22.62
N ALA A 18 2.29 -24.40 22.49
CA ALA A 18 1.61 -24.68 21.24
C ALA A 18 0.69 -23.51 20.83
N ALA A 19 -0.01 -22.91 21.78
CA ALA A 19 -0.82 -21.71 21.56
C ALA A 19 0.05 -20.49 21.17
N LEU A 20 1.18 -20.28 21.84
CA LEU A 20 2.15 -19.22 21.52
C LEU A 20 2.84 -19.43 20.16
N ALA A 21 3.13 -20.68 19.80
CA ALA A 21 3.67 -21.01 18.48
C ALA A 21 2.63 -20.81 17.37
N HIS A 22 1.35 -21.13 17.63
CA HIS A 22 0.26 -20.90 16.69
C HIS A 22 -0.03 -19.41 16.51
N SER A 23 -0.09 -18.62 17.60
CA SER A 23 -0.26 -17.17 17.53
C SER A 23 0.94 -16.49 16.87
N GLY A 24 2.17 -16.92 17.17
CA GLY A 24 3.37 -16.39 16.53
C GLY A 24 3.43 -16.69 15.04
N ALA A 25 3.04 -17.90 14.62
CA ALA A 25 2.98 -18.28 13.21
C ALA A 25 1.88 -17.51 12.44
N GLN A 26 0.71 -17.30 13.05
CA GLN A 26 -0.36 -16.48 12.47
C GLN A 26 0.07 -15.01 12.32
N SER A 27 0.73 -14.44 13.32
CA SER A 27 1.26 -13.07 13.23
C SER A 27 2.32 -12.93 12.15
N ALA A 28 3.24 -13.89 12.04
CA ALA A 28 4.25 -13.88 10.98
C ALA A 28 3.61 -14.00 9.58
N ALA A 29 2.64 -14.89 9.41
CA ALA A 29 1.89 -15.06 8.17
C ALA A 29 1.12 -13.78 7.79
N GLY A 30 0.47 -13.12 8.75
CA GLY A 30 -0.25 -11.85 8.53
C GLY A 30 0.67 -10.72 8.07
N ILE A 31 1.84 -10.55 8.70
CA ILE A 31 2.83 -9.54 8.29
C ILE A 31 3.31 -9.81 6.88
N VAL A 32 3.65 -11.08 6.57
CA VAL A 32 4.12 -11.47 5.23
C VAL A 32 3.04 -11.26 4.18
N ALA A 33 1.79 -11.63 4.48
CA ALA A 33 0.66 -11.42 3.60
C ALA A 33 0.47 -9.93 3.28
N GLY A 34 0.49 -9.08 4.31
CA GLY A 34 0.42 -7.62 4.12
C GLY A 34 1.62 -7.09 3.34
N PHE A 35 2.82 -7.56 3.63
CA PHE A 35 4.03 -7.09 2.96
C PHE A 35 4.05 -7.44 1.46
N ILE A 36 3.59 -8.65 1.10
CA ILE A 36 3.56 -9.10 -0.29
C ILE A 36 2.43 -8.44 -1.08
N HIS A 37 1.34 -8.06 -0.43
CA HIS A 37 0.14 -7.57 -1.09
C HIS A 37 0.37 -6.39 -2.07
N PRO A 38 1.12 -5.31 -1.74
CA PRO A 38 1.41 -4.24 -2.70
C PRO A 38 2.17 -4.69 -3.96
N PHE A 39 2.79 -5.88 -3.94
CA PHE A 39 3.54 -6.44 -5.06
C PHE A 39 2.70 -7.37 -5.93
N THR A 40 1.54 -7.84 -5.46
CA THR A 40 0.66 -8.73 -6.25
C THR A 40 -0.15 -7.95 -7.28
N GLY A 41 -0.55 -6.71 -6.95
CA GLY A 41 -1.20 -5.79 -7.89
C GLY A 41 -0.19 -4.90 -8.61
N LEU A 42 -0.06 -5.06 -9.93
CA LEU A 42 0.80 -4.17 -10.73
C LEU A 42 0.32 -2.72 -10.73
N ASP A 43 -0.98 -2.50 -10.55
CA ASP A 43 -1.62 -1.20 -10.32
C ASP A 43 -1.14 -0.54 -9.03
N HIS A 44 -1.17 -1.27 -7.91
CA HIS A 44 -0.68 -0.82 -6.61
C HIS A 44 0.81 -0.52 -6.67
N LEU A 45 1.60 -1.48 -7.17
CA LEU A 45 3.04 -1.32 -7.33
C LEU A 45 3.37 -0.06 -8.15
N ALA A 46 2.72 0.12 -9.29
CA ALA A 46 2.93 1.28 -10.15
C ALA A 46 2.57 2.59 -9.43
N ALA A 47 1.42 2.63 -8.73
CA ALA A 47 1.02 3.81 -7.96
C ALA A 47 2.01 4.14 -6.83
N MET A 48 2.43 3.15 -6.04
CA MET A 48 3.35 3.37 -4.91
C MET A 48 4.71 3.90 -5.37
N VAL A 49 5.24 3.35 -6.47
CA VAL A 49 6.49 3.84 -7.05
C VAL A 49 6.30 5.22 -7.68
N ALA A 50 5.17 5.46 -8.35
CA ALA A 50 4.84 6.75 -8.97
C ALA A 50 4.73 7.89 -7.94
N VAL A 51 4.14 7.64 -6.77
CA VAL A 51 4.09 8.61 -5.67
C VAL A 51 5.49 8.99 -5.21
N GLY A 52 6.41 8.02 -5.08
CA GLY A 52 7.81 8.29 -4.74
C GLY A 52 8.55 9.09 -5.82
N LEU A 53 8.39 8.70 -7.08
CA LEU A 53 8.93 9.42 -8.24
C LEU A 53 8.46 10.88 -8.25
N TRP A 54 7.15 11.08 -8.08
CA TRP A 54 6.53 12.40 -8.14
C TRP A 54 6.91 13.26 -6.94
N ALA A 55 7.03 12.69 -5.75
CA ALA A 55 7.51 13.39 -4.56
C ALA A 55 8.91 13.99 -4.77
N ALA A 56 9.82 13.25 -5.41
CA ALA A 56 11.16 13.74 -5.74
C ALA A 56 11.15 14.94 -6.70
N LEU A 57 10.17 15.02 -7.61
CA LEU A 57 10.03 16.10 -8.58
C LEU A 57 9.24 17.31 -8.03
N ALA A 58 8.08 17.07 -7.42
CA ALA A 58 7.09 18.09 -7.09
C ALA A 58 7.32 18.74 -5.72
N ALA A 59 7.95 18.03 -4.78
CA ALA A 59 8.21 18.52 -3.44
C ALA A 59 9.63 18.20 -2.96
N PRO A 60 10.71 18.58 -3.68
CA PRO A 60 12.06 18.14 -3.34
C PRO A 60 12.53 18.55 -1.93
N GLN A 61 12.12 19.72 -1.45
CA GLN A 61 12.43 20.19 -0.08
C GLN A 61 11.49 19.59 0.99
N ARG A 62 10.37 19.00 0.59
CA ARG A 62 9.35 18.41 1.46
C ARG A 62 8.97 17.00 0.97
N VAL A 63 9.98 16.23 0.59
CA VAL A 63 9.81 14.98 -0.15
C VAL A 63 8.95 13.95 0.60
N TRP A 64 8.94 14.03 1.94
CA TRP A 64 8.17 13.15 2.81
C TRP A 64 6.68 13.45 2.86
N SER A 65 6.25 14.66 2.43
CA SER A 65 4.85 15.07 2.56
C SER A 65 3.89 14.16 1.78
N LEU A 66 4.26 13.76 0.56
CA LEU A 66 3.44 12.87 -0.27
C LEU A 66 3.45 11.43 0.26
N PRO A 67 4.62 10.77 0.47
CA PRO A 67 4.71 9.43 1.02
C PRO A 67 3.99 9.25 2.36
N VAL A 68 4.16 10.18 3.30
CA VAL A 68 3.52 10.08 4.63
C VAL A 68 2.01 10.27 4.51
N ALA A 69 1.55 11.25 3.73
CA ALA A 69 0.12 11.41 3.49
C ALA A 69 -0.49 10.17 2.84
N PHE A 70 0.20 9.57 1.85
CA PHE A 70 -0.25 8.36 1.21
C PHE A 70 -0.41 7.21 2.21
N VAL A 71 0.64 6.90 2.98
CA VAL A 71 0.61 5.79 3.95
C VAL A 71 -0.50 5.98 5.00
N LEU A 72 -0.66 7.19 5.55
CA LEU A 72 -1.67 7.46 6.57
C LEU A 72 -3.10 7.32 6.03
N VAL A 73 -3.37 7.88 4.85
CA VAL A 73 -4.72 7.82 4.25
C VAL A 73 -5.01 6.42 3.70
N MET A 74 -4.01 5.71 3.20
CA MET A 74 -4.15 4.31 2.78
C MET A 74 -4.49 3.40 3.97
N ALA A 75 -3.82 3.56 5.11
CA ALA A 75 -4.15 2.82 6.32
C ALA A 75 -5.60 3.09 6.79
N LEU A 76 -6.05 4.34 6.67
CA LEU A 76 -7.46 4.70 6.92
C LEU A 76 -8.41 4.02 5.92
N GLY A 77 -8.10 4.07 4.62
CA GLY A 77 -8.88 3.38 3.58
C GLY A 77 -8.98 1.88 3.83
N ALA A 78 -7.87 1.25 4.26
CA ALA A 78 -7.85 -0.17 4.61
C ALA A 78 -8.73 -0.50 5.81
N ALA A 79 -8.69 0.33 6.86
CA ALA A 79 -9.58 0.15 8.00
C ALA A 79 -11.06 0.25 7.60
N LEU A 80 -11.40 1.19 6.70
CA LEU A 80 -12.75 1.32 6.17
C LEU A 80 -13.15 0.13 5.26
N GLY A 81 -12.21 -0.38 4.46
CA GLY A 81 -12.42 -1.56 3.61
C GLY A 81 -12.72 -2.81 4.43
N VAL A 82 -11.99 -3.01 5.53
CA VAL A 82 -12.26 -4.08 6.52
C VAL A 82 -13.64 -3.89 7.18
N ALA A 83 -14.04 -2.64 7.45
CA ALA A 83 -15.37 -2.31 7.96
C ALA A 83 -16.51 -2.51 6.93
N GLY A 84 -16.20 -2.98 5.72
CA GLY A 84 -17.17 -3.27 4.67
C GLY A 84 -17.55 -2.06 3.81
N VAL A 85 -16.90 -0.91 3.99
CA VAL A 85 -17.10 0.25 3.12
C VAL A 85 -16.47 -0.06 1.76
N SER A 86 -17.29 -0.05 0.71
CA SER A 86 -16.86 -0.33 -0.65
C SER A 86 -17.43 0.71 -1.59
N PRO A 87 -16.61 1.63 -2.13
CA PRO A 87 -17.05 2.49 -3.21
C PRO A 87 -17.48 1.63 -4.41
N PRO A 88 -18.52 2.04 -5.16
CA PRO A 88 -18.77 1.45 -6.47
C PRO A 88 -17.57 1.68 -7.39
N ASP A 89 -17.32 0.74 -8.29
CA ASP A 89 -16.31 0.85 -9.35
C ASP A 89 -14.89 1.18 -8.84
N MET A 90 -14.50 0.61 -7.70
CA MET A 90 -13.19 0.84 -7.07
C MET A 90 -12.02 0.58 -8.02
N GLU A 91 -12.12 -0.45 -8.86
CA GLU A 91 -11.13 -0.81 -9.87
C GLU A 91 -10.91 0.32 -10.88
N ILE A 92 -11.99 0.99 -11.31
CA ILE A 92 -11.90 2.16 -12.20
C ILE A 92 -11.17 3.31 -11.49
N GLY A 93 -11.46 3.53 -10.21
CA GLY A 93 -10.77 4.53 -9.39
C GLY A 93 -9.27 4.27 -9.27
N ILE A 94 -8.88 3.03 -9.03
CA ILE A 94 -7.47 2.60 -8.96
C ILE A 94 -6.80 2.77 -10.32
N ALA A 95 -7.41 2.27 -11.40
CA ALA A 95 -6.89 2.42 -12.76
C ALA A 95 -6.72 3.90 -13.17
N ALA A 96 -7.70 4.74 -12.86
CA ALA A 96 -7.65 6.18 -13.11
C ALA A 96 -6.52 6.85 -12.32
N SER A 97 -6.27 6.44 -11.07
CA SER A 97 -5.17 6.98 -10.28
C SER A 97 -3.80 6.67 -10.88
N VAL A 98 -3.60 5.45 -11.41
CA VAL A 98 -2.37 5.03 -12.10
C VAL A 98 -2.18 5.86 -13.37
N LEU A 99 -3.25 6.03 -14.17
CA LEU A 99 -3.24 6.86 -15.37
C LEU A 99 -2.84 8.31 -15.03
N LEU A 100 -3.48 8.91 -14.03
CA LEU A 100 -3.23 10.30 -13.63
C LEU A 100 -1.83 10.50 -13.07
N LEU A 101 -1.34 9.58 -12.22
CA LEU A 101 0.04 9.61 -11.73
C LEU A 101 1.04 9.50 -12.88
N GLY A 102 0.84 8.56 -13.81
CA GLY A 102 1.67 8.44 -15.01
C GLY A 102 1.68 9.71 -15.85
N GLY A 103 0.50 10.32 -16.06
CA GLY A 103 0.35 11.60 -16.76
C GLY A 103 1.10 12.75 -16.07
N LEU A 104 1.01 12.86 -14.74
CA LEU A 104 1.75 13.86 -13.96
C LEU A 104 3.27 13.68 -14.09
N LEU A 105 3.75 12.44 -14.08
CA LEU A 105 5.15 12.11 -14.29
C LEU A 105 5.60 12.44 -15.73
N ALA A 106 4.83 12.04 -16.74
CA ALA A 106 5.11 12.28 -18.15
C ALA A 106 5.11 13.77 -18.52
N ALA A 107 4.23 14.54 -17.86
CA ALA A 107 4.18 15.99 -17.97
C ALA A 107 5.23 16.70 -17.12
N MET A 108 5.94 15.97 -16.25
CA MET A 108 6.80 16.53 -15.20
C MET A 108 6.10 17.63 -14.38
N ALA A 109 4.82 17.40 -14.08
CA ALA A 109 3.95 18.39 -13.44
C ALA A 109 4.40 18.68 -11.99
N ARG A 110 4.44 19.96 -11.65
CA ARG A 110 4.70 20.45 -10.28
C ARG A 110 3.47 21.21 -9.80
N LEU A 111 2.67 20.57 -8.95
CA LEU A 111 1.50 21.19 -8.35
C LEU A 111 1.86 21.89 -7.02
N PRO A 112 1.05 22.85 -6.56
CA PRO A 112 1.12 23.31 -5.18
C PRO A 112 1.04 22.13 -4.19
N LEU A 113 1.80 22.19 -3.10
CA LEU A 113 1.92 21.08 -2.15
C LEU A 113 0.56 20.59 -1.62
N SER A 114 -0.36 21.50 -1.32
CA SER A 114 -1.70 21.17 -0.84
C SER A 114 -2.47 20.34 -1.86
N SER A 115 -2.45 20.72 -3.13
CA SER A 115 -3.08 19.98 -4.23
C SER A 115 -2.43 18.62 -4.43
N ALA A 116 -1.11 18.54 -4.35
CA ALA A 116 -0.39 17.27 -4.47
C ALA A 116 -0.73 16.30 -3.33
N VAL A 117 -0.75 16.78 -2.09
CA VAL A 117 -1.14 15.99 -0.91
C VAL A 117 -2.61 15.55 -1.01
N ALA A 118 -3.52 16.42 -1.42
CA ALA A 118 -4.93 16.07 -1.58
C ALA A 118 -5.14 14.99 -2.64
N LEU A 119 -4.46 15.11 -3.78
CA LEU A 119 -4.56 14.14 -4.88
C LEU A 119 -3.98 12.78 -4.48
N VAL A 120 -2.79 12.77 -3.88
CA VAL A 120 -2.15 11.55 -3.35
C VAL A 120 -3.02 10.91 -2.26
N GLY A 121 -3.63 11.71 -1.39
CA GLY A 121 -4.56 11.23 -0.37
C GLY A 121 -5.79 10.55 -0.96
N LEU A 122 -6.39 11.13 -2.01
CA LEU A 122 -7.51 10.51 -2.71
C LEU A 122 -7.12 9.15 -3.30
N PHE A 123 -5.97 9.08 -3.98
CA PHE A 123 -5.47 7.83 -4.56
C PHE A 123 -5.13 6.80 -3.47
N ALA A 124 -4.52 7.25 -2.38
CA ALA A 124 -4.22 6.41 -1.22
C ALA A 124 -5.48 5.79 -0.61
N LEU A 125 -6.57 6.55 -0.51
CA LEU A 125 -7.82 6.07 0.05
C LEU A 125 -8.39 4.90 -0.79
N LEU A 126 -8.35 5.02 -2.12
CA LEU A 126 -8.82 3.99 -3.06
C LEU A 126 -8.02 2.70 -2.96
N HIS A 127 -6.68 2.77 -3.00
CA HIS A 127 -5.83 1.60 -2.81
C HIS A 127 -5.94 1.03 -1.39
N GLY A 128 -6.16 1.89 -0.39
CA GLY A 128 -6.43 1.49 0.98
C GLY A 128 -7.67 0.60 1.06
N PHE A 129 -8.79 1.01 0.46
CA PHE A 129 -9.99 0.18 0.42
C PHE A 129 -9.73 -1.22 -0.15
N ALA A 130 -8.95 -1.33 -1.23
CA ALA A 130 -8.58 -2.61 -1.83
C ALA A 130 -7.77 -3.48 -0.84
N HIS A 131 -6.73 -2.94 -0.22
CA HIS A 131 -5.96 -3.65 0.80
C HIS A 131 -6.82 -4.18 1.95
N GLY A 132 -7.78 -3.39 2.42
CA GLY A 132 -8.68 -3.77 3.49
C GLY A 132 -9.69 -4.85 3.07
N ARG A 133 -10.25 -4.75 1.87
CA ARG A 133 -11.24 -5.69 1.35
C ARG A 133 -10.67 -7.06 1.02
N GLU A 134 -9.45 -7.10 0.55
CA GLU A 134 -8.75 -8.32 0.16
C GLU A 134 -8.04 -9.00 1.33
N MET A 135 -8.08 -8.39 2.52
CA MET A 135 -7.60 -9.01 3.75
C MET A 135 -8.40 -10.29 4.04
N ALA A 136 -7.70 -11.37 4.38
CA ALA A 136 -8.34 -12.60 4.81
C ALA A 136 -9.20 -12.37 6.06
N ALA A 137 -10.38 -12.99 6.11
CA ALA A 137 -11.37 -12.73 7.16
C ALA A 137 -10.90 -13.11 8.58
N ASP A 138 -9.94 -14.04 8.67
CA ASP A 138 -9.32 -14.53 9.90
C ASP A 138 -8.00 -13.82 10.25
N ALA A 139 -7.54 -12.88 9.41
CA ALA A 139 -6.31 -12.13 9.67
C ALA A 139 -6.52 -10.99 10.68
N ASP A 140 -5.51 -10.76 11.52
CA ASP A 140 -5.43 -9.56 12.36
C ASP A 140 -5.07 -8.34 11.51
N PHE A 141 -5.94 -7.33 11.51
CA PHE A 141 -5.76 -6.12 10.72
C PHE A 141 -4.48 -5.35 11.06
N ALA A 142 -4.10 -5.23 12.34
CA ALA A 142 -2.93 -4.46 12.73
C ALA A 142 -1.64 -5.14 12.26
N VAL A 143 -1.59 -6.47 12.36
CA VAL A 143 -0.49 -7.31 11.88
C VAL A 143 -0.35 -7.22 10.36
N TYR A 144 -1.45 -7.37 9.63
CA TYR A 144 -1.49 -7.22 8.18
C TYR A 144 -1.13 -5.80 7.73
N ALA A 145 -1.64 -4.78 8.42
CA ALA A 145 -1.36 -3.38 8.13
C ALA A 145 0.10 -3.01 8.34
N ALA A 146 0.75 -3.53 9.38
CA ALA A 146 2.18 -3.34 9.56
C ALA A 146 2.99 -3.82 8.33
N GLY A 147 2.59 -4.96 7.76
CA GLY A 147 3.18 -5.52 6.54
C GLY A 147 3.03 -4.59 5.33
N PHE A 148 1.80 -4.23 4.95
CA PHE A 148 1.58 -3.43 3.74
C PHE A 148 2.09 -1.99 3.89
N VAL A 149 2.06 -1.42 5.11
CA VAL A 149 2.63 -0.09 5.40
C VAL A 149 4.14 -0.12 5.20
N ALA A 150 4.84 -1.16 5.68
CA ALA A 150 6.27 -1.32 5.49
C ALA A 150 6.63 -1.48 4.01
N ALA A 151 5.92 -2.32 3.28
CA ALA A 151 6.10 -2.51 1.84
C ALA A 151 5.86 -1.22 1.05
N THR A 152 4.78 -0.51 1.34
CA THR A 152 4.45 0.77 0.70
C THR A 152 5.51 1.83 0.98
N GLY A 153 5.97 1.94 2.23
CA GLY A 153 7.09 2.80 2.59
C GLY A 153 8.36 2.48 1.80
N MET A 154 8.69 1.20 1.65
CA MET A 154 9.83 0.76 0.84
C MET A 154 9.68 1.13 -0.64
N LEU A 155 8.50 0.94 -1.22
CA LEU A 155 8.21 1.31 -2.61
C LEU A 155 8.28 2.82 -2.84
N HIS A 156 7.81 3.63 -1.89
CA HIS A 156 7.95 5.08 -1.94
C HIS A 156 9.42 5.51 -1.87
N LEU A 157 10.21 4.92 -0.98
CA LEU A 157 11.65 5.18 -0.88
C LEU A 157 12.38 4.82 -2.17
N PHE A 158 12.05 3.66 -2.75
CA PHE A 158 12.57 3.23 -4.05
C PHE A 158 12.20 4.25 -5.15
N GLY A 159 10.93 4.64 -5.22
CA GLY A 159 10.45 5.65 -6.17
C GLY A 159 11.15 7.01 -6.02
N ILE A 160 11.40 7.47 -4.79
CA ILE A 160 12.14 8.72 -4.52
C ILE A 160 13.59 8.60 -5.02
N GLY A 161 14.26 7.49 -4.70
CA GLY A 161 15.64 7.23 -5.13
C GLY A 161 15.76 7.19 -6.65
N LEU A 162 14.87 6.42 -7.30
CA LEU A 162 14.78 6.34 -8.75
C LEU A 162 14.43 7.69 -9.37
N GLY A 163 13.51 8.45 -8.78
CA GLY A 163 13.11 9.77 -9.25
C GLY A 163 14.28 10.74 -9.27
N ARG A 164 15.06 10.80 -8.19
CA ARG A 164 16.29 11.63 -8.13
C ARG A 164 17.31 11.23 -9.19
N LEU A 165 17.42 9.94 -9.54
CA LEU A 165 18.27 9.47 -10.62
C LEU A 165 17.73 9.91 -11.99
N LEU A 166 16.47 9.61 -12.28
CA LEU A 166 15.82 9.88 -13.56
C LEU A 166 15.68 11.37 -13.85
N LEU A 167 15.60 12.23 -12.83
CA LEU A 167 15.60 13.69 -13.00
C LEU A 167 16.89 14.22 -13.65
N ARG A 168 17.99 13.45 -13.66
CA ARG A 168 19.21 13.77 -14.41
C ARG A 168 19.07 13.53 -15.92
N ALA A 169 18.07 12.77 -16.33
CA ALA A 169 17.75 12.45 -17.72
C ALA A 169 16.23 12.60 -17.96
N PRO A 170 15.72 13.83 -18.14
CA PRO A 170 14.28 14.12 -18.19
C PRO A 170 13.49 13.28 -19.19
N VAL A 171 14.09 12.88 -20.31
CA VAL A 171 13.47 11.99 -21.29
C VAL A 171 13.12 10.63 -20.66
N LEU A 172 14.00 10.06 -19.84
CA LEU A 172 13.75 8.80 -19.15
C LEU A 172 12.71 8.95 -18.03
N TYR A 173 12.73 10.07 -17.31
CA TYR A 173 11.69 10.38 -16.32
C TYR A 173 10.30 10.43 -16.97
N ARG A 174 10.18 11.12 -18.11
CA ARG A 174 8.93 11.22 -18.88
C ARG A 174 8.53 9.87 -19.46
N GLY A 175 9.49 9.08 -19.93
CA GLY A 175 9.27 7.72 -20.41
C GLY A 175 8.70 6.80 -19.32
N ALA A 176 9.25 6.86 -18.10
CA ALA A 176 8.71 6.12 -16.96
C ALA A 176 7.26 6.53 -16.65
N GLY A 177 6.97 7.83 -16.67
CA GLY A 177 5.60 8.33 -16.54
C GLY A 177 4.67 7.86 -17.65
N GLY A 178 5.14 7.85 -18.90
CA GLY A 178 4.39 7.36 -20.06
C GLY A 178 4.06 5.88 -19.97
N LEU A 179 5.00 5.04 -19.50
CA LEU A 179 4.78 3.61 -19.27
C LEU A 179 3.73 3.36 -18.18
N ILE A 180 3.83 4.07 -17.05
CA ILE A 180 2.85 3.99 -15.96
C ILE A 180 1.47 4.46 -16.45
N GLY A 181 1.42 5.56 -17.20
CA GLY A 181 0.18 6.09 -17.76
C GLY A 181 -0.45 5.11 -18.75
N ALA A 182 0.35 4.50 -19.64
CA ALA A 182 -0.11 3.49 -20.58
C ALA A 182 -0.67 2.25 -19.87
N TRP A 183 -0.07 1.84 -18.75
CA TRP A 183 -0.62 0.78 -17.89
C TRP A 183 -1.99 1.19 -17.33
N GLY A 184 -2.14 2.43 -16.85
CA GLY A 184 -3.43 2.96 -16.42
C GLY A 184 -4.50 2.96 -17.53
N VAL A 185 -4.14 3.31 -18.77
CA VAL A 185 -5.06 3.20 -19.93
C VAL A 185 -5.46 1.74 -20.15
N TYR A 186 -4.49 0.82 -20.14
CA TYR A 186 -4.76 -0.60 -20.30
C TYR A 186 -5.75 -1.11 -19.25
N LEU A 187 -5.54 -0.78 -17.97
CA LEU A 187 -6.43 -1.17 -16.88
C LEU A 187 -7.87 -0.65 -17.08
N LEU A 188 -8.03 0.56 -17.59
CA LEU A 188 -9.36 1.14 -17.86
C LEU A 188 -10.07 0.50 -19.06
N MET A 189 -9.32 -0.12 -19.97
CA MET A 189 -9.86 -0.78 -21.17
C MET A 189 -10.00 -2.29 -21.01
N ALA A 190 -9.38 -2.87 -19.99
CA ALA A 190 -9.46 -4.30 -19.72
C ALA A 190 -10.90 -4.66 -19.28
N PRO A 191 -11.49 -5.73 -19.81
CA PRO A 191 -12.77 -6.23 -19.31
C PRO A 191 -12.57 -6.75 -17.87
N GLY A 192 -13.37 -6.25 -16.94
CA GLY A 192 -13.47 -6.74 -15.56
C GLY A 192 -14.24 -8.05 -15.44
#